data_AF-A0A2V8TF78-F1
#
_entry.id   AF-A0A2V8TF78-F1
#
_cell.length_a   1.000
_cell.length_b   1.000
_cell.length_c   1.000
_cell.angle_alpha   90.00
_cell.angle_beta   90.00
_cell.angle_gamma   90.00
#
_symmetry.space_group_name_H-M   'P 1'
#
loop_
_entity.id
_entity.type
_entity.pdbx_description
1 polymer ?
#
loop_
_entity_poly.entity_id
_entity_poly.type
_entity_poly.pdbx_seq_one_letter_code
_entity_poly.pdbx_strand_id
1 'polypeptide(L)'
;YLGNRVLARSSGEETKLVFDSTGYRARREKELRLMAEKAAEKVRVSHIPFTFDPMTPNERRILHLALAGDDTVTTESQGNGENRKVTIRPTK
;
A
#
# COMPACT_ATOMS: atom_id res chain seq x y z
N TYR A 1 7.62 2.52 16.67
CA TYR A 1 7.73 1.55 17.78
C TYR A 1 6.75 1.93 18.89
N LEU A 2 5.46 1.62 18.70
CA LEU A 2 4.39 1.75 19.70
C LEU A 2 3.37 0.65 19.34
N GLY A 3 2.91 -0.25 20.19
CA GLY A 3 3.25 -0.65 21.54
C GLY A 3 2.37 -1.87 21.82
N ASN A 4 2.96 -3.03 22.13
CA ASN A 4 2.19 -4.24 22.47
C ASN A 4 2.36 -4.51 23.97
N ARG A 5 1.40 -4.04 24.77
CA ARG A 5 1.20 -4.51 26.14
C ARG A 5 -0.24 -4.97 26.26
N VAL A 6 -0.44 -6.28 26.07
CA VAL A 6 -1.73 -6.92 26.36
C VAL A 6 -1.64 -7.46 27.79
N LEU A 7 -2.42 -6.85 28.67
CA LEU A 7 -2.70 -7.35 30.02
C LEU A 7 -3.67 -8.53 29.88
N ALA A 8 -3.23 -9.73 30.21
CA ALA A 8 -4.12 -10.86 30.43
C ALA A 8 -4.52 -10.88 31.91
N ARG A 9 -5.79 -10.60 32.21
CA ARG A 9 -6.42 -11.03 33.46
C ARG A 9 -7.73 -11.73 33.17
N SER A 10 -7.73 -13.02 33.51
CA SER A 10 -8.81 -13.76 34.18
C SER A 10 -10.24 -13.30 33.88
N SER A 11 -10.98 -14.07 33.09
CA SER A 11 -12.08 -14.94 33.54
C SER A 11 -12.74 -15.59 32.32
N GLY A 12 -13.39 -16.74 32.51
CA GLY A 12 -13.95 -17.57 31.44
C GLY A 12 -14.94 -16.84 30.52
N GLU A 13 -14.96 -17.29 29.27
CA GLU A 13 -15.83 -16.80 28.18
C GLU A 13 -15.61 -15.36 27.72
N GLU A 14 -14.46 -15.10 27.10
CA GLU A 14 -14.30 -13.95 26.21
C GLU A 14 -13.69 -14.40 24.88
N THR A 15 -14.51 -14.33 23.83
CA THR A 15 -14.11 -14.33 22.44
C THR A 15 -12.79 -13.58 22.30
N LYS A 16 -11.72 -14.28 21.93
CA LYS A 16 -10.46 -13.65 21.54
C LYS A 16 -10.77 -12.70 20.39
N LEU A 17 -11.07 -11.44 20.72
CA LEU A 17 -11.04 -10.34 19.78
C LEU A 17 -9.55 -10.12 19.51
N VAL A 18 -8.99 -11.00 18.69
CA VAL A 18 -7.66 -10.83 18.15
C VAL A 18 -7.78 -9.56 17.31
N PHE A 19 -7.30 -8.45 17.87
CA PHE A 19 -6.99 -7.26 17.10
C PHE A 19 -5.80 -7.64 16.21
N ASP A 20 -6.07 -8.45 15.18
CA ASP A 20 -5.06 -9.11 14.36
C ASP A 20 -4.47 -8.06 13.40
N SER A 21 -3.54 -7.29 13.95
CA SER A 21 -2.71 -6.37 13.18
C SER A 21 -1.95 -7.09 12.04
N THR A 22 -1.78 -8.42 12.12
CA THR A 22 -1.14 -9.24 11.08
C THR A 22 -2.06 -9.41 9.87
N GLY A 23 -3.33 -9.72 10.09
CA GLY A 23 -4.34 -9.86 9.02
C GLY A 23 -4.63 -8.54 8.30
N TYR A 24 -4.74 -7.44 9.04
CA TYR A 24 -4.95 -6.11 8.46
C TYR A 24 -3.80 -5.67 7.56
N ARG A 25 -2.54 -5.84 8.01
CA ARG A 25 -1.36 -5.48 7.21
C ARG A 25 -1.26 -6.28 5.92
N ALA A 26 -1.44 -7.60 6.01
CA ALA A 26 -1.38 -8.47 4.84
C ALA A 26 -2.50 -8.17 3.83
N ARG A 27 -3.72 -7.88 4.32
CA ARG A 27 -4.84 -7.48 3.48
C ARG A 27 -4.57 -6.14 2.79
N ARG A 28 -4.08 -5.14 3.55
CA ARG A 28 -3.76 -3.82 3.02
C ARG A 28 -2.67 -3.87 1.94
N GLU A 29 -1.65 -4.69 2.14
CA GLU A 29 -0.60 -4.91 1.14
C GLU A 29 -1.15 -5.50 -0.16
N LYS A 30 -2.04 -6.51 -0.06
CA LYS A 30 -2.71 -7.09 -1.23
C LYS A 30 -3.58 -6.07 -1.96
N GLU A 31 -4.33 -5.25 -1.21
CA GLU A 31 -5.15 -4.18 -1.78
C GLU A 31 -4.30 -3.16 -2.55
N LEU A 32 -3.16 -2.74 -1.99
CA LEU A 32 -2.25 -1.80 -2.66
C LEU A 32 -1.64 -2.37 -3.93
N ARG A 33 -1.24 -3.65 -3.94
CA ARG A 33 -0.77 -4.31 -5.16
C ARG A 33 -1.83 -4.32 -6.25
N LEU A 34 -3.05 -4.71 -5.91
CA LEU A 34 -4.16 -4.74 -6.87
C LEU A 34 -4.48 -3.34 -7.41
N MET A 35 -4.40 -2.31 -6.57
CA MET A 35 -4.56 -0.92 -7.02
C MET A 35 -3.44 -0.49 -7.96
N ALA A 36 -2.20 -0.90 -7.68
CA ALA A 36 -1.05 -0.62 -8.55
C ALA A 36 -1.23 -1.21 -9.94
N GLU A 37 -1.59 -2.50 -10.01
CA GLU A 37 -1.81 -3.22 -11.28
C GLU A 37 -2.94 -2.59 -12.09
N LYS A 38 -4.08 -2.28 -11.45
CA LYS A 38 -5.21 -1.62 -12.11
C LYS A 38 -4.86 -0.22 -12.61
N ALA A 39 -4.08 0.53 -11.85
CA ALA A 39 -3.63 1.85 -12.24
C ALA A 39 -2.65 1.75 -13.42
N ALA A 40 -1.71 0.81 -13.39
CA ALA A 40 -0.79 0.54 -14.49
C ALA A 40 -1.53 0.17 -15.79
N GLU A 41 -2.52 -0.73 -15.71
CA GLU A 41 -3.39 -1.07 -16.85
C GLU A 41 -4.07 0.19 -17.43
N LYS A 42 -4.67 1.00 -16.56
CA LYS A 42 -5.35 2.22 -16.99
C LYS A 42 -4.39 3.21 -17.63
N VAL A 43 -3.19 3.37 -17.08
CA VAL A 43 -2.14 4.24 -17.63
C VAL A 43 -1.67 3.72 -18.99
N ARG A 44 -1.50 2.41 -19.15
CA ARG A 44 -1.09 1.80 -20.42
C ARG A 44 -2.12 2.00 -21.52
N VAL A 45 -3.41 1.85 -21.21
CA VAL A 45 -4.48 2.05 -22.19
C VAL A 45 -4.68 3.53 -22.50
N SER A 46 -4.81 4.36 -21.46
CA SER A 46 -5.16 5.78 -21.64
C SER A 46 -3.97 6.67 -21.99
N HIS A 47 -2.74 6.23 -21.73
CA HIS A 47 -1.51 7.03 -21.78
C HIS A 47 -1.55 8.27 -20.86
N ILE A 48 -2.50 8.33 -19.93
CA ILE A 48 -2.64 9.42 -18.95
C ILE A 48 -1.99 8.98 -17.64
N PRO A 49 -1.04 9.76 -17.08
CA PRO A 49 -0.45 9.47 -15.78
C PRO A 49 -1.49 9.36 -14.67
N PHE A 50 -1.32 8.38 -13.79
CA PHE A 50 -2.17 8.19 -12.61
C PHE A 50 -1.40 8.55 -11.34
N THR A 51 -1.98 9.40 -10.50
CA THR A 51 -1.37 9.80 -9.24
C THR A 51 -2.22 9.30 -8.08
N PHE A 52 -1.59 8.57 -7.16
CA PHE A 52 -2.23 8.15 -5.93
C PHE A 52 -2.31 9.28 -4.91
N ASP A 53 -3.19 9.11 -3.93
CA ASP A 53 -3.21 9.95 -2.74
C ASP A 53 -1.89 9.81 -1.94
N PRO A 54 -1.52 10.80 -1.11
CA PRO A 54 -0.38 10.69 -0.22
C PRO A 54 -0.50 9.48 0.71
N MET A 55 0.61 8.77 0.91
CA MET A 55 0.61 7.52 1.68
C MET A 55 1.93 7.31 2.42
N THR A 56 1.93 6.36 3.36
CA THR A 56 3.09 6.10 4.20
C THR A 56 4.28 5.58 3.37
N PRO A 57 5.54 5.75 3.84
CA PRO A 57 6.71 5.23 3.12
C PRO A 57 6.64 3.73 2.79
N ASN A 58 6.02 2.93 3.67
CA ASN A 58 5.84 1.50 3.46
C ASN A 58 4.86 1.21 2.31
N GLU A 59 3.75 1.93 2.26
CA GLU A 59 2.76 1.78 1.18
C GLU A 59 3.35 2.21 -0.17
N ARG A 60 4.12 3.32 -0.21
CA ARG A 60 4.85 3.74 -1.41
C ARG A 60 5.82 2.67 -1.88
N ARG A 61 6.57 2.06 -0.95
CA ARG A 61 7.47 0.95 -1.27
C ARG A 61 6.73 -0.24 -1.87
N ILE A 62 5.55 -0.59 -1.36
CA ILE A 62 4.73 -1.67 -1.90
C ILE A 62 4.33 -1.37 -3.34
N LEU A 63 3.88 -0.14 -3.66
CA LEU A 63 3.54 0.26 -5.02
C LEU A 63 4.74 0.20 -5.97
N HIS A 64 5.88 0.74 -5.56
CA HIS A 64 7.11 0.70 -6.37
C HIS A 64 7.53 -0.74 -6.65
N LEU A 65 7.51 -1.61 -5.64
CA LEU A 65 7.87 -3.02 -5.80
C LEU A 65 6.86 -3.81 -6.64
N ALA A 66 5.57 -3.48 -6.54
CA ALA A 66 4.52 -4.15 -7.30
C ALA A 66 4.69 -3.93 -8.81
N LEU A 67 5.21 -2.76 -9.22
CA LEU A 67 5.39 -2.38 -10.62
C LEU A 67 6.86 -2.39 -11.07
N ALA A 68 7.79 -2.83 -10.21
CA ALA A 68 9.23 -2.80 -10.54
C ALA A 68 9.63 -3.72 -11.70
N GLY A 69 8.82 -4.76 -11.97
CA GLY A 69 9.04 -5.70 -13.08
C GLY A 69 8.20 -5.42 -14.32
N ASP A 70 7.48 -4.29 -14.36
CA ASP A 70 6.67 -3.90 -15.52
C ASP A 70 7.42 -2.86 -16.35
N ASP A 71 7.91 -3.26 -17.53
CA ASP A 71 8.64 -2.37 -18.43
C ASP A 71 7.74 -1.34 -19.13
N THR A 72 6.42 -1.52 -19.08
CA THR A 72 5.44 -0.64 -19.77
C THR A 72 5.09 0.61 -18.98
N VAL A 73 5.39 0.64 -17.68
CA VAL A 73 5.11 1.78 -16.80
C VAL A 73 6.29 2.10 -15.89
N THR A 74 6.42 3.38 -15.52
CA THR A 74 7.38 3.86 -14.54
C THR A 74 6.66 4.46 -13.34
N THR A 75 7.28 4.35 -12.17
CA THR A 75 6.75 4.90 -10.91
C THR A 75 7.66 5.99 -10.37
N GLU A 76 7.10 7.12 -9.97
CA GLU A 76 7.84 8.24 -9.41
C GLU A 76 7.19 8.73 -8.11
N SER A 77 7.98 8.93 -7.06
CA SER A 77 7.50 9.51 -5.79
C SER A 77 7.71 11.02 -5.80
N GLN A 78 6.64 11.81 -5.83
CA GLN A 78 6.68 13.28 -5.79
C GLN A 78 6.13 13.86 -4.46
N GLY A 79 6.67 15.00 -4.02
CA GLY A 79 6.27 15.68 -2.77
C GLY A 79 7.17 15.39 -1.56
N ASN A 80 6.84 16.01 -0.43
CA ASN A 80 7.64 15.98 0.81
C ASN A 80 6.83 15.48 2.01
N GLY A 81 7.49 14.76 2.92
CA GLY A 81 6.90 14.30 4.18
C GLY A 81 5.62 13.48 3.98
N GLU A 82 4.55 13.87 4.69
CA GLU A 82 3.24 13.23 4.66
C GLU A 82 2.47 13.49 3.36
N ASN A 83 2.84 14.52 2.61
CA ASN A 83 2.22 14.85 1.32
C ASN A 83 2.87 14.11 0.14
N ARG A 84 3.79 13.18 0.42
CA ARG A 84 4.52 12.46 -0.61
C ARG A 84 3.64 11.36 -1.21
N LYS A 85 3.49 11.42 -2.52
CA LYS A 85 2.60 10.58 -3.33
C LYS A 85 3.36 9.86 -4.45
N VAL A 86 2.76 8.81 -5.00
CA VAL A 86 3.33 8.03 -6.10
C VAL A 86 2.52 8.30 -7.37
N THR A 87 3.23 8.59 -8.45
CA THR A 87 2.66 8.76 -9.78
C THR A 87 3.18 7.64 -10.68
N ILE A 88 2.26 6.97 -11.37
CA ILE A 88 2.54 6.01 -12.44
C ILE A 88 2.47 6.75 -13.78
N ARG A 89 3.48 6.54 -14.63
CA ARG A 89 3.58 7.11 -15.97
C ARG A 89 3.82 5.98 -16.98
N PRO A 90 3.35 6.11 -18.22
CA PRO A 90 3.71 5.15 -19.26
C PRO A 90 5.21 5.27 -19.58
N THR A 91 5.88 4.14 -19.78
CA THR A 91 7.22 4.11 -20.35
C THR A 91 7.13 4.47 -21.82
N LYS A 92 8.06 5.31 -22.29
CA LYS A 92 8.04 5.93 -23.62
C LYS A 92 8.29 4.94 -24.74
#